data_AF-A0A9X9LES3-F1
#
_entry.id   AF-A0A9X9LES3-F1
#
_cell.length_a   1.000
_cell.length_b   1.000
_cell.length_c   1.000
_cell.angle_alpha   90.00
_cell.angle_beta   90.00
_cell.angle_gamma   90.00
#
_symmetry.space_group_name_H-M   'P 1'
#
loop_
_entity.id
_entity.type
_entity.pdbx_description
1 polymer ?
#
loop_
_entity_poly.entity_id
_entity_poly.type
_entity_poly.pdbx_seq_one_letter_code
_entity_poly.pdbx_strand_id
1 'polypeptide(L)'
;TTLRIDNLTLEDSGLYRARESYTRGRQYDQDFYLTVYEPVPLPQIRAMVLSLTQDWCNITMKCNTTGTMENLTVSWENESLPRELEQRPAPGTSPNPWTLAVNLPLSQPSPSLTCVVSNEGDQKTATL
;
A
#
# COMPACT_ATOMS: atom_id res chain seq x y z
N THR A 1 17.83 -28.44 11.27
CA THR A 1 18.64 -27.84 10.19
C THR A 1 17.99 -26.54 9.76
N THR A 2 18.79 -25.52 9.46
CA THR A 2 18.28 -24.18 9.09
C THR A 2 19.04 -23.69 7.85
N LEU A 3 18.32 -23.11 6.89
CA LEU A 3 18.90 -22.34 5.79
C LEU A 3 18.87 -20.86 6.17
N ARG A 4 19.99 -20.16 6.02
CA ARG A 4 20.09 -18.72 6.21
C ARG A 4 20.65 -18.10 4.93
N ILE A 5 19.99 -17.05 4.46
CA ILE A 5 20.41 -16.25 3.30
C ILE A 5 20.60 -14.82 3.83
N ASP A 6 21.80 -14.29 3.70
CA ASP A 6 22.12 -12.91 4.09
C ASP A 6 22.20 -12.05 2.81
N ASN A 7 21.88 -10.75 2.91
CA ASN A 7 21.87 -9.80 1.78
C ASN A 7 21.00 -10.26 0.59
N LEU A 8 19.72 -10.50 0.85
CA LEU A 8 18.75 -10.90 -0.16
C LEU A 8 18.72 -9.95 -1.37
N THR A 9 18.63 -10.55 -2.54
CA THR A 9 18.44 -9.89 -3.83
C THR A 9 17.13 -10.34 -4.47
N LEU A 10 16.65 -9.63 -5.49
CA LEU A 10 15.44 -10.03 -6.20
C LEU A 10 15.55 -11.43 -6.82
N GLU A 11 16.77 -11.84 -7.23
CA GLU A 11 17.05 -13.16 -7.82
C GLU A 11 16.89 -14.33 -6.85
N ASP A 12 16.89 -14.05 -5.54
CA ASP A 12 16.64 -15.05 -4.49
C ASP A 12 15.13 -15.37 -4.35
N SER A 13 14.26 -14.70 -5.10
CA SER A 13 12.84 -15.05 -5.10
C SER A 13 12.62 -16.40 -5.78
N GLY A 14 11.89 -17.31 -5.12
CA GLY A 14 11.62 -18.61 -5.67
C GLY A 14 11.19 -19.66 -4.65
N LEU A 15 11.13 -20.91 -5.12
CA LEU A 15 10.79 -22.07 -4.32
C LEU A 15 12.05 -22.69 -3.70
N TYR A 16 12.08 -22.74 -2.38
CA TYR A 16 13.09 -23.45 -1.60
C TYR A 16 12.49 -24.74 -1.03
N ARG A 17 13.18 -25.86 -1.22
CA ARG A 17 12.73 -27.18 -0.77
C ARG A 17 13.70 -27.77 0.24
N ALA A 18 13.22 -28.05 1.44
CA ALA A 18 13.91 -28.85 2.43
C ALA A 18 13.56 -30.32 2.21
N ARG A 19 14.58 -31.17 2.03
CA ARG A 19 14.41 -32.60 1.80
C ARG A 19 15.04 -33.40 2.93
N GLU A 20 14.26 -34.23 3.59
CA GLU A 20 14.70 -35.12 4.65
C GLU A 20 14.60 -36.58 4.19
N SER A 21 15.70 -37.33 4.32
CA SER A 21 15.78 -38.73 3.90
C SER A 21 16.12 -39.64 5.08
N TYR A 22 15.33 -40.69 5.28
CA TYR A 22 15.50 -41.66 6.35
C TYR A 22 16.10 -42.98 5.83
N THR A 23 16.77 -43.74 6.70
CA THR A 23 17.49 -44.99 6.39
C THR A 23 16.64 -46.12 5.78
N ARG A 24 15.30 -46.00 5.78
CA ARG A 24 14.37 -46.96 5.13
C ARG A 24 13.77 -46.43 3.81
N GLY A 25 14.37 -45.42 3.20
CA GLY A 25 13.92 -44.86 1.92
C GLY A 25 12.69 -43.95 2.02
N ARG A 26 12.26 -43.56 3.23
CA ARG A 26 11.24 -42.51 3.40
C ARG A 26 11.88 -41.15 3.14
N GLN A 27 11.21 -40.34 2.34
CA GLN A 27 11.60 -38.97 2.04
C GLN A 27 10.44 -38.02 2.31
N TYR A 28 10.74 -36.88 2.92
CA TYR A 28 9.79 -35.79 3.12
C TYR A 28 10.36 -34.52 2.50
N ASP A 29 9.55 -33.87 1.69
CA ASP A 29 9.87 -32.58 1.09
C ASP A 29 8.95 -31.53 1.73
N GLN A 30 9.54 -30.44 2.21
CA GLN A 30 8.82 -29.26 2.69
C GLN A 30 9.21 -28.06 1.82
N ASP A 31 8.20 -27.40 1.27
CA ASP A 31 8.33 -26.30 0.34
C ASP A 31 8.13 -24.95 1.04
N PHE A 32 8.94 -23.97 0.65
CA PHE A 32 8.90 -22.58 1.12
C PHE A 32 9.03 -21.64 -0.07
N TYR A 33 8.07 -20.73 -0.24
CA TYR A 33 8.14 -19.69 -1.26
C TYR A 33 8.72 -18.42 -0.65
N LEU A 34 9.81 -17.93 -1.24
CA LEU A 34 10.41 -16.65 -0.90
C LEU A 34 10.10 -15.65 -2.01
N THR A 35 9.53 -14.51 -1.63
CA THR A 35 9.36 -13.36 -2.52
C THR A 35 10.13 -12.20 -1.92
N VAL A 36 11.09 -11.66 -2.68
CA VAL A 36 11.84 -10.46 -2.31
C VAL A 36 11.24 -9.28 -3.07
N TYR A 37 10.93 -8.20 -2.35
CA TYR A 37 10.32 -7.00 -2.91
C TYR A 37 11.35 -5.89 -3.05
N GLU A 38 11.14 -5.01 -4.04
CA GLU A 38 11.85 -3.73 -4.09
C GLU A 38 11.46 -2.85 -2.88
N PRO A 39 12.36 -2.00 -2.39
CA PRO A 39 12.03 -1.02 -1.36
C PRO A 39 10.86 -0.15 -1.79
N VAL A 40 9.94 0.15 -0.87
CA VAL A 40 8.78 0.98 -1.20
C VAL A 40 9.26 2.38 -1.55
N PRO A 41 8.87 2.97 -2.69
CA PRO A 41 9.23 4.34 -3.00
C PRO A 41 8.52 5.31 -2.06
N LEU A 42 9.19 6.42 -1.71
CA LEU A 42 8.59 7.44 -0.84
C LEU A 42 7.36 8.07 -1.54
N PRO A 43 6.16 8.02 -0.92
CA PRO A 43 4.99 8.62 -1.52
C PRO A 43 5.00 10.14 -1.43
N GLN A 44 4.23 10.76 -2.32
CA GLN A 44 3.94 12.19 -2.34
C GLN A 44 2.45 12.38 -2.59
N ILE A 45 1.82 13.22 -1.77
CA ILE A 45 0.41 13.58 -1.99
C ILE A 45 0.35 14.86 -2.82
N ARG A 46 -0.49 14.84 -3.85
CA ARG A 46 -0.87 16.02 -4.63
C ARG A 46 -2.35 16.27 -4.45
N ALA A 47 -2.69 17.45 -3.97
CA ALA A 47 -4.07 17.90 -3.80
C ALA A 47 -4.53 18.70 -5.03
N MET A 48 -5.74 18.43 -5.51
CA MET A 48 -6.40 19.19 -6.56
C MET A 48 -7.79 19.62 -6.09
N VAL A 49 -7.96 20.93 -5.91
CA VAL A 49 -9.25 21.52 -5.57
C VAL A 49 -10.13 21.54 -6.82
N LEU A 50 -11.27 20.85 -6.77
CA LEU A 50 -12.22 20.77 -7.88
C LEU A 50 -13.26 21.90 -7.81
N SER A 51 -13.74 22.23 -6.61
CA SER A 51 -14.68 23.33 -6.40
C SER A 51 -14.59 23.87 -4.98
N LEU A 52 -14.75 25.18 -4.85
CA LEU A 52 -14.80 25.87 -3.57
C LEU A 52 -16.10 26.65 -3.49
N THR A 53 -16.86 26.42 -2.42
CA THR A 53 -18.06 27.19 -2.11
C THR A 53 -17.89 27.88 -0.75
N GLN A 54 -18.92 28.56 -0.28
CA GLN A 54 -18.89 29.25 1.00
C GLN A 54 -18.84 28.28 2.20
N ASP A 55 -19.34 27.04 2.03
CA ASP A 55 -19.48 26.07 3.13
C ASP A 55 -18.55 24.86 2.99
N TRP A 56 -18.17 24.48 1.76
CA TRP A 56 -17.40 23.26 1.51
C TRP A 56 -16.37 23.41 0.39
N CYS A 57 -15.32 22.58 0.48
CA CYS A 57 -14.25 22.43 -0.49
C CYS A 57 -14.24 20.99 -1.04
N ASN A 58 -14.43 20.85 -2.35
CA ASN A 58 -14.25 19.59 -3.05
C ASN A 58 -12.79 19.44 -3.43
N ILE A 59 -12.15 18.39 -2.93
CA ILE A 59 -10.74 18.15 -3.21
C ILE A 59 -10.53 16.67 -3.54
N THR A 60 -9.76 16.45 -4.59
CA THR A 60 -9.25 15.13 -4.93
C THR A 60 -7.76 15.13 -4.67
N MET A 61 -7.33 14.24 -3.79
CA MET A 61 -5.93 13.96 -3.52
C MET A 61 -5.47 12.76 -4.32
N LYS A 62 -4.25 12.84 -4.82
CA LYS A 62 -3.57 11.74 -5.49
C LYS A 62 -2.29 11.43 -4.74
N CYS A 63 -2.19 10.21 -4.24
CA CYS A 63 -0.93 9.66 -3.78
C CYS A 63 -0.17 9.18 -5.01
N ASN A 64 1.08 9.61 -5.17
CA ASN A 64 1.97 9.13 -6.21
C ASN A 64 3.28 8.68 -5.58
N THR A 65 3.96 7.77 -6.23
CA THR A 65 5.32 7.38 -5.89
C THR A 65 6.21 7.51 -7.11
N THR A 66 7.51 7.66 -6.89
CA THR A 66 8.52 7.58 -7.96
C THR A 66 9.05 6.15 -8.03
N GLY A 67 8.70 5.40 -9.07
CA GLY A 67 9.20 4.02 -9.26
C GLY A 67 8.10 3.04 -9.66
N THR A 68 8.40 1.75 -9.52
CA THR A 68 7.50 0.64 -9.81
C THR A 68 6.29 0.67 -8.87
N MET A 69 5.08 0.53 -9.41
CA MET A 69 3.83 0.43 -8.64
C MET A 69 3.34 -1.00 -8.47
N GLU A 70 4.06 -1.98 -9.03
CA GLU A 70 3.74 -3.39 -8.93
C GLU A 70 3.90 -3.88 -7.49
N ASN A 71 2.98 -4.74 -7.06
CA ASN A 71 2.95 -5.31 -5.71
C ASN A 71 2.86 -4.29 -4.56
N LEU A 72 2.47 -3.05 -4.86
CA LEU A 72 2.20 -2.05 -3.84
C LEU A 72 0.71 -2.03 -3.49
N THR A 73 0.44 -1.99 -2.19
CA THR A 73 -0.86 -1.71 -1.61
C THR A 73 -0.88 -0.25 -1.17
N VAL A 74 -2.00 0.43 -1.42
CA VAL A 74 -2.20 1.83 -1.02
C VAL A 74 -3.44 1.94 -0.17
N SER A 75 -3.30 2.58 0.99
CA SER A 75 -4.40 2.94 1.86
C SER A 75 -4.31 4.41 2.28
N TRP A 76 -5.43 4.95 2.72
CA TRP A 76 -5.51 6.29 3.29
C TRP A 76 -5.92 6.19 4.75
N GLU A 77 -5.15 6.82 5.61
CA GLU A 77 -5.43 6.94 7.03
C GLU A 77 -5.89 8.37 7.34
N ASN A 78 -6.95 8.46 8.14
CA ASN A 78 -7.50 9.70 8.62
C ASN A 78 -7.94 9.53 10.08
N GLU A 79 -7.39 10.34 10.98
CA GLU A 79 -7.79 10.30 12.40
C GLU A 79 -9.11 11.03 12.66
N SER A 80 -9.55 11.87 11.72
CA SER A 80 -10.61 12.86 11.96
C SER A 80 -11.57 13.08 10.79
N LEU A 81 -11.46 12.31 9.70
CA LEU A 81 -12.39 12.42 8.57
C LEU A 81 -13.56 11.44 8.77
N PRO A 82 -14.81 11.91 8.93
CA PRO A 82 -15.97 11.04 8.86
C PRO A 82 -16.05 10.34 7.50
N ARG A 83 -16.37 9.04 7.49
CA ARG A 83 -16.50 8.23 6.26
C ARG A 83 -17.57 8.78 5.31
N GLU A 84 -18.49 9.60 5.81
CA GLU A 84 -19.52 10.31 5.06
C GLU A 84 -18.95 11.43 4.17
N LEU A 85 -17.77 11.96 4.51
CA LEU A 85 -17.08 12.99 3.71
C LEU A 85 -16.27 12.39 2.56
N GLU A 86 -16.01 11.08 2.59
CA GLU A 86 -15.38 10.35 1.49
C GLU A 86 -16.36 10.14 0.34
N GLN A 87 -15.97 10.54 -0.85
CA GLN A 87 -16.79 10.35 -2.04
C GLN A 87 -16.68 8.89 -2.50
N ARG A 88 -17.83 8.21 -2.57
CA ARG A 88 -17.88 6.86 -3.13
C ARG A 88 -17.81 6.91 -4.66
N PRO A 89 -17.05 6.01 -5.30
CA PRO A 89 -17.08 5.84 -6.73
C PRO A 89 -18.50 5.54 -7.24
N ALA A 90 -18.78 5.93 -8.48
CA ALA A 90 -20.03 5.58 -9.13
C ALA A 90 -20.23 4.05 -9.18
N PRO A 91 -21.47 3.55 -9.07
CA PRO A 91 -21.77 2.12 -9.16
C PRO A 91 -21.19 1.52 -10.45
N GLY A 92 -20.40 0.45 -10.33
CA GLY A 92 -19.75 -0.22 -11.46
C GLY A 92 -18.35 0.28 -11.82
N THR A 93 -17.79 1.25 -11.10
CA THR A 93 -16.39 1.69 -11.26
C THR A 93 -15.52 1.11 -10.15
N SER A 94 -14.37 0.50 -10.50
CA SER A 94 -13.40 0.06 -9.49
C SER A 94 -12.81 1.28 -8.78
N PRO A 95 -12.76 1.32 -7.43
CA PRO A 95 -12.07 2.37 -6.72
C PRO A 95 -10.60 2.41 -7.14
N ASN A 96 -10.07 3.59 -7.44
CA ASN A 96 -8.64 3.77 -7.62
C ASN A 96 -8.01 4.08 -6.24
N PRO A 97 -7.26 3.15 -5.62
CA PRO A 97 -6.73 3.32 -4.26
C PRO A 97 -5.71 4.46 -4.16
N TRP A 98 -5.12 4.86 -5.29
CA TRP A 98 -4.17 5.97 -5.36
C TRP A 98 -4.82 7.35 -5.25
N THR A 99 -6.15 7.42 -5.26
CA THR A 99 -6.90 8.68 -5.22
C THR A 99 -7.93 8.68 -4.11
N LEU A 100 -8.00 9.80 -3.39
CA LEU A 100 -8.99 10.03 -2.34
C LEU A 100 -9.73 11.34 -2.65
N ALA A 101 -11.04 11.26 -2.86
CA ALA A 101 -11.90 12.42 -3.09
C ALA A 101 -12.73 12.69 -1.83
N VAL A 102 -12.67 13.93 -1.32
CA VAL A 102 -13.34 14.33 -0.08
C VAL A 102 -14.00 15.70 -0.23
N ASN A 103 -15.07 15.90 0.53
CA ASN A 103 -15.68 17.22 0.70
C ASN A 103 -15.39 17.73 2.11
N LEU A 104 -14.52 18.73 2.22
CA LEU A 104 -14.12 19.28 3.52
C LEU A 104 -14.98 20.50 3.87
N PRO A 105 -15.66 20.50 5.04
CA PRO A 105 -16.37 21.69 5.51
C PRO A 105 -15.37 22.79 5.88
N LEU A 106 -15.60 24.02 5.43
CA LEU A 106 -14.72 25.16 5.73
C LEU A 106 -14.85 25.67 7.17
N SER A 107 -15.92 25.26 7.87
CA SER A 107 -16.18 25.60 9.26
C SER A 107 -15.34 24.81 10.28
N GLN A 108 -14.63 23.77 9.84
CA GLN A 108 -13.83 22.89 10.68
C GLN A 108 -12.36 22.89 10.24
N PRO A 109 -11.41 22.59 11.15
CA PRO A 109 -10.02 22.40 10.76
C PRO A 109 -9.90 21.24 9.77
N SER A 110 -9.00 21.37 8.81
CA SER A 110 -8.72 20.30 7.86
C SER A 110 -8.15 19.09 8.59
N PRO A 111 -8.67 17.88 8.32
CA PRO A 111 -8.14 16.66 8.92
C PRO A 111 -6.75 16.37 8.36
N SER A 112 -5.89 15.77 9.18
CA SER A 112 -4.62 15.25 8.69
C SER A 112 -4.89 13.98 7.88
N LEU A 113 -4.33 13.93 6.67
CA LEU A 113 -4.59 12.89 5.70
C LEU A 113 -3.28 12.22 5.32
N THR A 114 -3.16 10.94 5.65
CA THR A 114 -1.95 10.16 5.41
C THR A 114 -2.20 9.14 4.31
N CYS A 115 -1.39 9.18 3.25
CA CYS A 115 -1.28 8.08 2.30
C CYS A 115 -0.24 7.09 2.83
N VAL A 116 -0.63 5.82 2.89
CA VAL A 116 0.24 4.70 3.24
C VAL A 116 0.45 3.86 2.00
N VAL A 117 1.71 3.64 1.63
CA VAL A 117 2.11 2.74 0.56
C VAL A 117 2.94 1.63 1.16
N SER A 118 2.61 0.37 0.85
CA SER A 118 3.28 -0.79 1.42
C SER A 118 3.41 -1.95 0.45
N ASN A 119 4.35 -2.84 0.73
CA ASN A 119 4.36 -4.22 0.27
C ASN A 119 4.53 -5.13 1.50
N GLU A 120 4.68 -6.44 1.32
CA GLU A 120 4.80 -7.38 2.45
C GLU A 120 6.08 -7.19 3.29
N GLY A 121 7.06 -6.40 2.81
CA GLY A 121 8.37 -6.22 3.46
C GLY A 121 8.73 -4.80 3.92
N ASP A 122 8.09 -3.76 3.38
CA ASP A 122 8.36 -2.34 3.69
C ASP A 122 7.07 -1.50 3.58
N GLN A 123 7.05 -0.37 4.28
CA GLN A 123 5.95 0.59 4.30
C GLN A 123 6.48 2.01 4.40
N LYS A 124 5.92 2.93 3.61
CA LYS A 124 6.21 4.37 3.66
C LYS A 124 4.94 5.18 3.62
N THR A 125 5.01 6.37 4.21
CA THR A 125 3.84 7.25 4.35
C THR A 125 4.15 8.67 3.89
N ALA A 126 3.10 9.39 3.52
CA ALA A 126 3.13 10.83 3.30
C ALA A 126 1.88 11.43 3.93
N THR A 127 2.03 12.58 4.58
CA THR A 127 0.94 13.24 5.31
C THR A 127 0.79 14.68 4.84
N LEU A 128 -0.46 15.12 4.74
CA LEU A 128 -0.85 16.52 4.55
C LEU A 128 -1.46 17.11 5.84
#